data_AF-A0AAF3FKS7-F1
#
_entry.id   AF-A0AAF3FKS7-F1
#
_cell.length_a   1.000
_cell.length_b   1.000
_cell.length_c   1.000
_cell.angle_alpha   90.00
_cell.angle_beta   90.00
_cell.angle_gamma   90.00
#
_symmetry.space_group_name_H-M   'P 1'
#
loop_
_entity.id
_entity.type
_entity.pdbx_description
1 polymer ?
#
loop_
_entity_poly.entity_id
_entity_poly.type
_entity_poly.pdbx_seq_one_letter_code
_entity_poly.pdbx_strand_id
1 'polypeptide(L)'
;MYEKLRRIDPALVNRKGSILLQDNARPYYSLKTLQKLNELHIEVLPHDTYSPDFSATDLHFFKFLDHFLSEKCFATQGEVENGIKEFIDSMEPALYTLGIENLAKRWQSCIDSTGFYFD
;
A
#
# COMPACT_ATOMS: atom_id res chain seq x y z
N MET A 1 -13.36 11.12 8.59
CA MET A 1 -12.47 10.18 7.86
C MET A 1 -12.12 8.99 8.74
N TYR A 2 -11.67 9.18 9.99
CA TYR A 2 -11.54 8.06 10.94
C TYR A 2 -12.86 7.46 11.42
N GLU A 3 -14.02 8.10 11.31
CA GLU A 3 -15.29 7.47 11.74
C GLU A 3 -15.55 6.10 11.10
N LYS A 4 -15.23 5.93 9.80
CA LYS A 4 -15.32 4.62 9.14
C LYS A 4 -14.23 3.67 9.62
N LEU A 5 -12.97 4.11 9.65
CA LEU A 5 -11.84 3.29 10.11
C LEU A 5 -11.97 2.85 11.57
N ARG A 6 -12.48 3.74 12.44
CA ARG A 6 -12.75 3.49 13.87
C ARG A 6 -13.86 2.47 14.07
N ARG A 7 -14.81 2.36 13.12
CA ARG A 7 -15.83 1.31 13.11
C ARG A 7 -15.29 -0.03 12.60
N ILE A 8 -14.35 -0.01 11.65
CA ILE A 8 -13.81 -1.21 10.99
C ILE A 8 -12.70 -1.84 11.84
N ASP A 9 -11.75 -1.04 12.32
CA ASP A 9 -10.68 -1.49 13.21
C ASP A 9 -10.28 -0.36 14.18
N PRO A 10 -10.89 -0.33 15.38
CA PRO A 10 -10.57 0.66 16.41
C PRO A 10 -9.10 0.61 16.85
N ALA A 11 -8.42 -0.54 16.73
CA ALA A 11 -7.04 -0.67 17.16
C ALA A 11 -6.11 0.14 16.25
N LEU A 12 -6.39 0.27 14.96
CA LEU A 12 -5.60 1.11 14.05
C LEU A 12 -5.66 2.59 14.42
N VAL A 13 -6.79 3.05 14.96
CA VAL A 13 -6.97 4.45 15.39
C VAL A 13 -6.36 4.71 16.77
N ASN A 14 -6.25 3.67 17.61
CA ASN A 14 -5.78 3.77 18.99
C ASN A 14 -4.29 3.38 19.17
N ARG A 15 -3.58 2.97 18.11
CA ARG A 15 -2.14 2.68 18.15
C ARG A 15 -1.31 3.97 18.21
N LYS A 16 -0.10 3.87 18.76
CA LYS A 16 0.88 4.98 18.76
C LYS A 16 1.31 5.27 17.31
N GLY A 17 0.70 6.29 16.70
CA GLY A 17 1.04 6.80 15.38
C GLY A 17 0.71 5.84 14.24
N SER A 18 0.24 6.38 13.13
CA SER A 18 0.16 5.65 11.86
C SER A 18 1.31 6.07 10.98
N ILE A 19 1.96 5.11 10.32
CA ILE A 19 3.03 5.36 9.36
C ILE A 19 2.48 5.09 7.96
N LEU A 20 2.66 6.05 7.06
CA LEU A 20 2.26 5.99 5.66
C LEU A 20 3.49 5.85 4.78
N LEU A 21 3.53 4.78 3.99
CA LEU A 21 4.46 4.60 2.89
C LEU A 21 3.68 4.81 1.58
N GLN A 22 4.12 5.77 0.77
CA GLN A 22 3.53 6.10 -0.53
C GLN A 22 4.63 6.56 -1.48
N ASP A 23 4.37 6.52 -2.78
CA ASP A 23 5.30 7.00 -3.78
C ASP A 23 5.44 8.54 -3.76
N ASN A 24 6.31 9.07 -4.63
CA ASN A 24 6.57 10.50 -4.70
C ASN A 24 5.65 11.27 -5.67
N ALA A 25 4.45 10.78 -5.98
CA ALA A 25 3.56 11.43 -6.91
C ALA A 25 3.14 12.84 -6.43
N ARG A 26 3.07 13.79 -7.39
CA ARG A 26 2.79 15.21 -7.10
C ARG A 26 1.54 15.46 -6.23
N PRO A 27 0.41 14.76 -6.41
CA PRO A 27 -0.77 14.98 -5.57
C PRO A 27 -0.53 14.71 -4.08
N TYR A 28 0.38 13.79 -3.74
CA TYR A 28 0.67 13.41 -2.36
C TYR A 28 1.46 14.48 -1.59
N TYR A 29 2.21 15.32 -2.31
CA TYR A 29 2.92 16.49 -1.76
C TYR A 29 2.17 17.81 -1.89
N SER A 30 0.90 17.79 -2.30
CA SER A 30 0.10 19.01 -2.31
C SER A 30 -0.04 19.57 -0.89
N LEU A 31 -0.09 20.90 -0.75
CA LEU A 31 -0.28 21.56 0.55
C LEU A 31 -1.48 21.00 1.30
N LYS A 32 -2.59 20.76 0.58
CA LYS A 32 -3.82 20.22 1.15
C LYS A 32 -3.63 18.81 1.72
N THR A 33 -2.88 17.95 1.01
CA THR A 33 -2.57 16.60 1.48
C THR A 33 -1.68 16.65 2.71
N LEU A 34 -0.60 17.44 2.69
CA LEU A 34 0.33 17.56 3.81
C LEU A 34 -0.33 18.12 5.07
N GLN A 35 -1.18 19.14 4.92
CA GLN A 35 -2.00 19.68 6.02
C GLN A 35 -2.88 18.59 6.62
N LYS A 36 -3.53 17.78 5.78
CA LYS A 36 -4.39 16.69 6.25
C LYS A 36 -3.60 15.61 6.99
N LEU A 37 -2.44 15.20 6.48
CA LEU A 37 -1.59 14.20 7.13
C LEU A 37 -1.11 14.68 8.51
N ASN A 38 -0.74 15.97 8.62
CA ASN A 38 -0.37 16.58 9.89
C ASN A 38 -1.53 16.65 10.89
N GLU A 39 -2.73 17.07 10.46
CA GLU A 39 -3.95 17.05 11.30
C GLU A 39 -4.29 15.65 11.82
N LEU A 40 -3.98 14.62 11.05
CA LEU A 40 -4.24 13.22 11.41
C LEU A 40 -3.07 12.58 12.19
N HIS A 41 -1.98 13.32 12.42
CA HIS A 41 -0.76 12.80 13.05
C HIS A 41 -0.21 11.53 12.38
N ILE A 42 -0.26 11.50 11.04
CA ILE A 42 0.29 10.42 10.24
C ILE A 42 1.73 10.78 9.87
N GLU A 43 2.67 9.92 10.24
CA GLU A 43 4.06 10.02 9.82
C GLU A 43 4.19 9.48 8.39
N VAL A 44 4.87 10.21 7.51
CA VAL A 44 5.15 9.76 6.14
C VAL A 44 6.58 9.24 6.08
N LEU A 45 6.76 7.98 5.71
CA LEU A 45 8.08 7.41 5.49
C LEU A 45 8.72 8.05 4.25
N PRO A 46 10.02 8.37 4.29
CA PRO A 46 10.77 8.73 3.10
C PRO A 46 10.67 7.61 2.06
N HIS A 47 10.48 7.99 0.80
CA HIS A 47 10.48 7.08 -0.33
C HIS A 47 11.40 7.65 -1.41
N ASP A 48 12.26 6.81 -1.98
CA ASP A 48 13.17 7.23 -3.02
C ASP A 48 12.43 7.40 -4.36
N THR A 49 12.96 8.29 -5.21
CA THR A 49 12.33 8.52 -6.52
C THR A 49 12.65 7.35 -7.45
N TYR A 50 11.66 6.89 -8.22
CA TYR A 50 11.78 5.76 -9.14
C TYR A 50 12.08 4.42 -8.45
N SER A 51 11.59 4.20 -7.22
CA SER A 51 11.85 2.97 -6.48
C SER A 51 10.58 2.15 -6.22
N PRO A 52 9.92 1.63 -7.29
CA PRO A 52 8.76 0.74 -7.13
C PRO A 52 9.13 -0.51 -6.31
N ASP A 53 10.42 -0.86 -6.27
CA ASP A 53 10.97 -1.94 -5.45
C ASP A 53 10.85 -1.76 -3.93
N PHE A 54 10.37 -0.60 -3.47
CA PHE A 54 10.07 -0.36 -2.05
C PHE A 54 8.58 -0.14 -1.78
N SER A 55 7.70 -0.47 -2.74
CA SER A 55 6.25 -0.42 -2.56
C SER A 55 5.69 -1.83 -2.37
N ALA A 56 5.21 -2.13 -1.16
CA ALA A 56 4.53 -3.41 -0.89
C ALA A 56 3.29 -3.59 -1.78
N THR A 57 2.61 -2.49 -2.12
CA THR A 57 1.44 -2.54 -3.01
C THR A 57 1.84 -2.99 -4.41
N ASP A 58 2.89 -2.41 -4.99
CA ASP A 58 3.30 -2.73 -6.37
C ASP A 58 3.93 -4.13 -6.48
N LEU A 59 4.71 -4.53 -5.48
CA LEU A 59 5.46 -5.78 -5.54
C LEU A 59 4.71 -7.01 -5.06
N HIS A 60 3.69 -6.82 -4.25
CA HIS A 60 2.97 -7.90 -3.61
C HIS A 60 1.50 -7.85 -3.99
N PHE A 61 0.77 -6.83 -3.53
CA PHE A 61 -0.68 -6.77 -3.71
C PHE A 61 -1.09 -6.78 -5.19
N PHE A 62 -0.48 -5.94 -6.02
CA PHE A 62 -0.82 -5.87 -7.44
C PHE A 62 -0.40 -7.13 -8.22
N LYS A 63 0.65 -7.85 -7.81
CA LYS A 63 0.96 -9.15 -8.44
C LYS A 63 -0.15 -10.18 -8.23
N PHE A 64 -0.71 -10.26 -7.02
CA PHE A 64 -1.86 -11.14 -6.77
C PHE A 64 -3.11 -10.66 -7.50
N LEU A 65 -3.32 -9.34 -7.55
CA LEU A 65 -4.45 -8.77 -8.26
C LEU A 65 -4.36 -9.05 -9.76
N ASP A 66 -3.21 -8.82 -10.39
CA ASP A 66 -2.97 -9.08 -11.81
C ASP A 66 -3.24 -10.55 -12.15
N HIS A 67 -2.79 -11.47 -11.29
CA HIS A 67 -3.09 -12.90 -11.45
C HIS A 67 -4.59 -13.20 -11.32
N PHE A 68 -5.29 -12.59 -10.36
CA PHE A 68 -6.73 -12.73 -10.23
C PHE A 68 -7.49 -12.18 -11.45
N LEU A 69 -6.96 -11.12 -12.06
CA LEU A 69 -7.58 -10.44 -13.20
C LEU A 69 -7.24 -11.07 -14.56
N SER A 70 -6.20 -11.90 -14.66
CA SER A 70 -5.58 -12.29 -15.95
C SER A 70 -6.49 -12.99 -16.96
N GLU A 71 -7.66 -13.45 -16.55
CA GLU A 71 -8.64 -14.11 -17.43
C GLU A 71 -10.07 -13.55 -17.26
N LYS A 72 -10.21 -12.39 -16.61
CA LYS A 72 -11.51 -11.78 -16.34
C LYS A 72 -11.77 -10.63 -17.31
N CYS A 73 -12.95 -10.63 -17.90
CA CYS A 73 -13.48 -9.53 -18.68
C CYS A 73 -14.66 -8.91 -17.93
N PHE A 74 -14.63 -7.60 -17.71
CA PHE A 74 -15.70 -6.85 -17.08
C PHE A 74 -16.32 -5.90 -18.11
N ALA A 75 -17.63 -5.94 -18.26
CA ALA A 75 -18.38 -5.10 -19.19
C ALA A 75 -18.77 -3.75 -18.58
N THR A 76 -18.82 -3.66 -17.25
CA THR A 76 -19.23 -2.44 -16.54
C THR A 76 -18.31 -2.11 -15.37
N GLN A 77 -18.31 -0.85 -14.95
CA GLN A 77 -17.62 -0.42 -13.73
C GLN A 77 -18.10 -1.18 -12.49
N GLY A 78 -19.41 -1.46 -12.37
CA GLY A 78 -19.95 -2.18 -11.22
C GLY A 78 -19.43 -3.62 -11.13
N GLU A 79 -19.18 -4.27 -12.27
CA GLU A 79 -18.56 -5.59 -12.30
C GLU A 79 -17.09 -5.53 -11.89
N VAL A 80 -16.35 -4.49 -12.27
CA VAL A 80 -14.97 -4.27 -11.80
C VAL A 80 -14.95 -4.07 -10.29
N GLU A 81 -15.79 -3.19 -9.75
CA GLU A 81 -15.85 -2.91 -8.30
C GLU A 81 -16.18 -4.19 -7.50
N ASN A 82 -17.14 -4.98 -7.97
CA ASN A 82 -17.47 -6.27 -7.36
C ASN A 82 -16.31 -7.27 -7.46
N GLY A 83 -15.65 -7.37 -8.61
CA GLY A 83 -14.50 -8.25 -8.79
C GLY A 83 -13.32 -7.89 -7.89
N ILE A 84 -13.02 -6.60 -7.71
CA ILE A 84 -11.99 -6.14 -6.78
C ILE A 84 -12.39 -6.45 -5.33
N LYS A 85 -13.67 -6.30 -4.98
CA LYS A 85 -14.15 -6.66 -3.65
C LYS A 85 -14.01 -8.16 -3.39
N GLU A 86 -14.42 -9.00 -4.34
CA GLU A 86 -14.24 -10.45 -4.25
C GLU A 86 -12.76 -10.84 -4.08
N PHE A 87 -11.86 -10.18 -4.81
CA PHE A 87 -10.42 -10.38 -4.65
C PHE A 87 -9.96 -10.06 -3.23
N ILE A 88 -10.29 -8.87 -2.72
CA ILE A 88 -9.92 -8.45 -1.36
C ILE A 88 -10.50 -9.41 -0.31
N ASP A 89 -11.75 -9.83 -0.48
CA ASP A 89 -12.41 -10.78 0.43
C ASP A 89 -11.77 -12.18 0.37
N SER A 90 -11.15 -12.54 -0.76
CA SER A 90 -10.42 -13.81 -0.94
C SER A 90 -8.97 -13.78 -0.42
N MET A 91 -8.41 -12.60 -0.19
CA MET A 91 -7.02 -12.45 0.24
C MET A 91 -6.86 -12.85 1.70
N GLU A 92 -5.97 -13.81 1.96
CA GLU A 92 -5.66 -14.21 3.33
C GLU A 92 -4.92 -13.08 4.08
N PRO A 93 -5.26 -12.79 5.35
CA PRO A 93 -4.56 -11.78 6.16
C PRO A 93 -3.04 -11.97 6.21
N ALA A 94 -2.57 -13.22 6.15
CA ALA A 94 -1.15 -13.55 6.16
C ALA A 94 -0.40 -13.00 4.94
N LEU A 95 -1.05 -12.86 3.77
CA LEU A 95 -0.44 -12.29 2.58
C LEU A 95 -0.12 -10.81 2.77
N TYR A 96 -1.04 -10.03 3.33
CA TYR A 96 -0.76 -8.62 3.66
C TYR A 96 0.44 -8.47 4.60
N THR A 97 0.51 -9.29 5.65
CA THR A 97 1.64 -9.31 6.58
C THR A 97 2.94 -9.64 5.86
N LEU A 98 2.94 -10.68 5.02
CA LEU A 98 4.10 -11.10 4.24
C LEU A 98 4.60 -10.00 3.31
N GLY A 99 3.70 -9.28 2.63
CA GLY A 99 4.05 -8.14 1.78
C GLY A 99 4.79 -7.04 2.53
N ILE A 100 4.33 -6.70 3.74
CA ILE A 100 4.97 -5.70 4.60
C ILE A 100 6.31 -6.20 5.16
N GLU A 101 6.37 -7.44 5.66
CA GLU A 101 7.60 -8.01 6.20
C GLU A 101 8.72 -8.13 5.15
N ASN A 102 8.36 -8.37 3.89
CA ASN A 102 9.32 -8.43 2.79
C ASN A 102 9.98 -7.07 2.49
N LEU A 103 9.40 -5.93 2.89
CA LEU A 103 10.04 -4.62 2.74
C LEU A 103 11.38 -4.55 3.48
N ALA A 104 11.45 -5.12 4.70
CA ALA A 104 12.69 -5.11 5.47
C ALA A 104 13.83 -5.85 4.77
N LYS A 105 13.52 -7.00 4.14
CA LYS A 105 14.48 -7.76 3.34
C LYS A 105 14.93 -6.98 2.11
N ARG A 106 13.98 -6.32 1.42
CA ARG A 106 14.30 -5.51 0.24
C ARG A 106 15.13 -4.28 0.56
N TRP A 107 14.90 -3.62 1.70
CA TRP A 107 15.77 -2.54 2.16
C TRP A 107 17.20 -3.05 2.42
N GLN A 108 17.35 -4.24 2.99
CA GLN A 108 18.67 -4.84 3.16
C GLN A 108 19.34 -5.14 1.80
N SER A 109 18.60 -5.73 0.86
CA SER A 109 19.11 -5.98 -0.49
C SER A 109 19.54 -4.69 -1.20
N CYS A 110 18.81 -3.58 -1.03
CA CYS A 110 19.22 -2.28 -1.55
C CYS A 110 20.58 -1.82 -1.01
N ILE A 111 20.78 -1.97 0.31
CA ILE A 111 22.04 -1.62 0.98
C ILE A 111 23.17 -2.49 0.44
N ASP A 112 22.95 -3.79 0.35
CA ASP A 112 23.93 -4.77 -0.13
C ASP A 112 24.28 -4.52 -1.60
N SER A 113 23.29 -4.09 -2.40
CA SER A 113 23.45 -3.68 -3.79
C SER A 113 23.91 -2.23 -3.95
N THR A 114 24.28 -1.54 -2.87
CA THR A 114 24.78 -0.15 -2.91
C THR A 114 23.83 0.83 -3.62
N GLY A 115 22.52 0.60 -3.53
CA GLY A 115 21.48 1.40 -4.18
C GLY A 115 21.15 1.01 -5.63
N PHE A 116 21.80 -0.01 -6.20
CA PHE A 116 21.40 -0.58 -7.49
C PHE A 116 20.14 -1.46 -7.34
N TYR A 117 19.40 -1.62 -8.43
CA TYR A 117 18.27 -2.55 -8.50
C TYR A 117 18.72 -3.99 -8.24
N PHE A 118 17.81 -4.78 -7.66
CA PHE A 118 17.98 -6.17 -7.29
C PHE A 118 16.64 -6.91 -7.43
N ASP A 119 16.68 -8.23 -7.53
CA ASP A 119 15.48 -9.08 -7.57
C ASP A 119 15.20 -9.78 -6.23
#